data_AF-A0A7V2HL46-F1
#
_entry.id   AF-A0A7V2HL46-F1
#
_cell.length_a   1.000
_cell.length_b   1.000
_cell.length_c   1.000
_cell.angle_alpha   90.00
_cell.angle_beta   90.00
_cell.angle_gamma   90.00
#
_symmetry.space_group_name_H-M   'P 1'
#
loop_
_entity.id
_entity.type
_entity.pdbx_description
1 polymer ?
#
loop_
_entity_poly.entity_id
_entity_poly.type
_entity_poly.pdbx_seq_one_letter_code
_entity_poly.pdbx_strand_id
1 'polypeptide(L)' 'MTTETLAVEKVKAKFLSGTQLARLGVQILNKHDLLLQCMTCGEVWATRVEPDGSLPFGYWHCPNRCNL' A
#
# COMPACT_ATOMS: atom_id res chain seq x y z
N MET A 1 -13.12 18.28 28.75
CA MET A 1 -11.94 18.14 27.87
C MET A 1 -12.25 17.00 26.92
N THR A 2 -12.84 17.32 25.78
CA THR A 2 -13.32 16.33 24.81
C THR A 2 -12.23 16.22 23.75
N THR A 3 -11.53 15.10 23.71
CA THR A 3 -10.53 14.80 22.69
C THR A 3 -11.27 14.45 21.40
N GLU A 4 -11.58 15.47 20.60
CA GLU A 4 -12.03 15.30 19.23
C GLU A 4 -10.82 14.92 18.37
N THR A 5 -10.63 13.61 18.27
CA THR A 5 -9.68 12.98 17.37
C THR A 5 -9.97 13.42 15.94
N LEU A 6 -9.01 14.16 15.39
CA LEU A 6 -8.94 14.65 14.02
C LEU A 6 -9.37 13.57 13.01
N ALA A 7 -10.56 13.74 12.44
CA ALA A 7 -10.90 13.10 11.17
C ALA A 7 -10.05 13.80 10.10
N VAL A 8 -8.80 13.35 9.95
CA VAL A 8 -7.96 13.72 8.84
C VAL A 8 -8.70 13.26 7.59
N GLU A 9 -9.30 14.20 6.87
CA GLU A 9 -9.67 14.02 5.48
C GLU A 9 -8.40 13.62 4.73
N LYS A 10 -8.15 12.30 4.69
CA LYS A 10 -7.05 11.70 3.95
C LYS A 10 -7.23 12.13 2.50
N VAL A 11 -6.47 13.14 2.09
CA VAL A 11 -6.20 13.43 0.70
C VAL A 11 -5.86 12.08 0.08
N LYS A 12 -6.76 11.57 -0.77
CA LYS A 12 -6.65 10.23 -1.35
C LYS A 12 -5.42 10.18 -2.23
N ALA A 13 -4.25 9.92 -1.65
CA ALA A 13 -3.19 9.25 -2.39
C ALA A 13 -3.88 8.06 -3.05
N LYS A 14 -3.79 7.99 -4.38
CA LYS A 14 -4.58 7.06 -5.19
C LYS A 14 -4.13 5.64 -4.87
N PHE A 15 -4.70 5.06 -3.81
CA PHE A 15 -4.51 3.67 -3.47
C PHE A 15 -4.94 2.86 -4.69
N LEU A 16 -4.05 1.96 -5.12
CA LEU A 16 -4.41 0.99 -6.13
C LEU A 16 -5.36 0.02 -5.45
N SER A 17 -6.53 -0.17 -6.05
CA SER A 17 -7.43 -1.24 -5.64
C SER A 17 -6.73 -2.59 -5.71
N GLY A 18 -7.22 -3.59 -4.97
CA GLY A 18 -6.68 -4.94 -5.05
C GLY A 18 -6.65 -5.48 -6.49
N THR A 19 -7.65 -5.13 -7.31
CA THR A 19 -7.70 -5.48 -8.73
C THR A 19 -6.59 -4.80 -9.54
N GLN A 20 -6.26 -3.55 -9.24
CA GLN A 20 -5.14 -2.85 -9.90
C GLN A 20 -3.79 -3.44 -9.48
N LEU A 21 -3.61 -3.77 -8.20
CA LEU A 21 -2.41 -4.46 -7.72
C LEU A 21 -2.24 -5.84 -8.34
N ALA A 22 -3.34 -6.61 -8.45
CA ALA A 22 -3.30 -7.93 -9.06
C ALA A 22 -2.85 -7.86 -10.54
N ARG A 23 -3.24 -6.81 -11.28
CA ARG A 23 -2.74 -6.57 -12.64
C ARG A 23 -1.24 -6.27 -12.70
N LEU A 24 -0.66 -5.78 -11.61
CA LEU A 24 0.78 -5.55 -11.43
C LEU A 24 1.47 -6.76 -10.78
N GLY A 25 0.81 -7.93 -10.70
CA GLY A 25 1.37 -9.13 -10.07
C GLY A 25 1.57 -8.98 -8.56
N VAL A 26 0.75 -8.18 -7.88
CA VAL A 26 0.82 -7.95 -6.44
C VAL A 26 -0.50 -8.32 -5.77
N GLN A 27 -0.42 -9.02 -4.65
CA GLN A 27 -1.54 -9.34 -3.79
C GLN A 27 -1.43 -8.58 -2.47
N ILE A 28 -2.55 -8.07 -1.95
CA ILE A 28 -2.60 -7.56 -0.57
C ILE A 28 -2.87 -8.74 0.37
N LEU A 29 -1.98 -8.95 1.33
CA LEU A 29 -2.17 -9.92 2.41
C LEU A 29 -2.92 -9.30 3.60
N ASN A 30 -2.62 -8.04 3.92
CA ASN A 30 -3.29 -7.31 5.00
C ASN A 30 -3.47 -5.84 4.62
N LYS A 31 -4.72 -5.38 4.67
CA LYS A 31 -5.10 -4.00 4.31
C LYS A 31 -4.77 -2.99 5.41
N HIS A 32 -4.74 -3.41 6.68
CA HIS A 32 -4.42 -2.51 7.81
C HIS A 32 -2.94 -2.15 7.81
N ASP A 33 -2.08 -3.15 7.64
CA ASP A 33 -0.62 -2.97 7.65
C ASP A 33 -0.03 -2.72 6.26
N LEU A 34 -0.88 -2.65 5.22
CA LEU A 34 -0.50 -2.55 3.80
C LEU A 34 0.61 -3.55 3.44
N LEU A 35 0.38 -4.80 3.82
CA LEU A 35 1.27 -5.91 3.57
C LEU A 35 1.01 -6.45 2.16
N LEU A 36 2.02 -6.37 1.32
CA LEU A 36 1.98 -6.76 -0.09
C LEU A 36 2.79 -8.04 -0.31
N GLN A 37 2.36 -8.83 -1.28
CA GLN A 37 3.07 -10.00 -1.76
C GLN A 37 3.22 -9.97 -3.27
N CYS A 38 4.41 -10.28 -3.77
CA CYS A 38 4.64 -10.49 -5.20
C CYS A 38 4.10 -11.85 -5.60
N MET A 39 3.22 -11.89 -6.60
CA MET A 39 2.66 -13.12 -7.14
C MET A 39 3.68 -13.91 -7.98
N THR A 40 4.79 -13.29 -8.40
CA THR A 40 5.84 -13.93 -9.21
C THR A 40 6.88 -14.66 -8.35
N CYS A 41 7.45 -13.98 -7.34
CA CYS A 41 8.52 -14.54 -6.51
C CYS A 41 8.09 -14.88 -5.07
N GLY A 42 6.87 -14.50 -4.67
CA GLY A 42 6.36 -14.73 -3.31
C GLY A 42 6.87 -13.76 -2.25
N GLU A 43 7.78 -12.83 -2.59
CA GLU A 43 8.34 -11.82 -1.69
C GLU A 43 7.23 -11.01 -1.00
N VAL A 44 7.40 -10.74 0.29
CA VAL A 44 6.42 -10.01 1.11
C VAL A 44 7.06 -8.75 1.66
N TRP A 45 6.42 -7.60 1.48
CA TRP A 45 6.89 -6.34 2.02
C TRP A 45 5.75 -5.48 2.55
N ALA A 46 6.06 -4.71 3.59
CA ALA A 46 5.14 -3.71 4.15
C ALA A 46 5.42 -2.35 3.53
N THR A 47 4.36 -1.56 3.35
CA THR A 47 4.50 -0.19 2.87
C THR A 47 4.09 0.77 3.96
N ARG A 48 4.93 1.79 4.20
CA ARG A 48 4.67 2.78 5.22
C ARG A 48 3.99 3.99 4.60
N VAL A 49 2.87 4.40 5.21
CA VAL A 49 2.20 5.65 4.88
C VAL A 49 3.08 6.81 5.36
N GLU A 50 3.33 7.76 4.47
CA GLU A 50 4.09 8.98 4.76
C GLU A 50 3.31 9.89 5.74
N PRO A 51 3.99 10.87 6.41
CA PRO A 51 3.33 11.74 7.38
C PRO A 51 2.15 12.54 6.83
N ASP A 52 2.13 12.77 5.52
CA ASP A 52 1.06 13.44 4.79
C ASP A 52 -0.14 12.52 4.45
N GLY A 53 -0.08 11.25 4.84
CA GLY A 53 -1.11 10.25 4.57
C GLY A 53 -0.99 9.58 3.20
N SER A 54 0.06 9.88 2.44
CA SER A 54 0.30 9.29 1.12
C SER A 54 1.13 8.01 1.17
N LEU A 55 1.15 7.28 0.07
CA LEU A 55 2.06 6.14 -0.11
C LEU A 55 3.20 6.55 -1.02
N PRO A 56 4.43 6.06 -0.75
CA PRO A 56 5.56 6.37 -1.59
C PRO A 56 5.30 5.90 -3.02
N PHE A 57 5.80 6.67 -3.98
CA PHE A 57 5.68 6.30 -5.39
C PHE A 57 6.34 4.92 -5.62
N GLY A 58 5.62 4.03 -6.30
CA GLY A 58 6.08 2.67 -6.53
C GLY A 58 6.05 1.78 -5.28
N TYR A 59 5.22 2.08 -4.27
CA TYR A 59 5.03 1.21 -3.10
C TYR A 59 4.65 -0.24 -3.47
N TRP A 60 4.08 -0.45 -4.65
CA TRP A 60 3.73 -1.76 -5.21
C TRP A 60 4.90 -2.48 -5.91
N HIS A 61 6.06 -1.85 -6.06
CA HIS A 61 7.22 -2.52 -6.67
C HIS A 61 7.76 -3.58 -5.72
N CYS A 62 7.89 -4.79 -6.27
CA CYS A 62 8.56 -5.89 -5.62
C CYS A 62 10.03 -5.50 -5.38
N PRO A 63 10.57 -5.72 -4.16
CA PRO A 63 11.99 -5.51 -3.87
C PRO A 63 12.92 -6.28 -4.81
N ASN A 64 12.49 -7.46 -5.27
CA ASN A 64 13.22 -8.30 -6.22
C ASN A 64 13.01 -7.89 -7.69
N ARG A 65 12.27 -6.80 -7.95
CA ARG A 65 11.95 -6.27 -9.29
C ARG A 65 11.33 -7.28 -10.25
N CYS A 66 10.53 -8.19 -9.70
CA CYS A 66 9.85 -9.22 -10.49
C CYS A 66 8.54 -8.74 -11.11
N ASN A 67 8.07 -7.55 -10.75
CA ASN A 67 6.87 -6.94 -11.32
C ASN A 67 7.16 -5.58 -11.98
N LEU A 68 6.24 -5.18 -12.86
CA LEU A 68 6.28 -3.96 -13.68
C LEU A 68 5.42 -2.85 -13.07
#